data_AF-A0A1A7XRU2-F1
#
_entry.id   AF-A0A1A7XRU2-F1
#
_cell.length_a   1.000
_cell.length_b   1.000
_cell.length_c   1.000
_cell.angle_alpha   90.00
_cell.angle_beta   90.00
_cell.angle_gamma   90.00
#
_symmetry.space_group_name_H-M   'P 1'
#
loop_
_entity.id
_entity.type
_entity.pdbx_description
1 polymer ?
#
loop_
_entity_poly.entity_id
_entity_poly.type
_entity_poly.pdbx_seq_one_letter_code
_entity_poly.pdbx_strand_id
1 'polypeptide(L)'
;VQMKFLVEQMRRPDYMDALQSFTSPLNPAHQLGNLRLEECRMMSSAKRPLWLNWENPDMMSELLFQNNEIIFKNGDDLRQDMLTLQIIRIMESIWQNQGLDLRMLPYGCLSIGDCVGLIEVVRNSHTIMQIQCKGGLKGALQFNSHALHQWLKDKNKGEMYDQAIDLFTRSCAGYCVATKGTQECTKTREFERFQEMCYKAYLAIRQHANLFINLFSMMLGSGMPELQSFDDIAYIRKTLALDKSEQEALDYFMKQMNDAHHGGWTTKMDWIFHTIRQHAMN
;
A
#
# COMPACT_ATOMS: atom_id res chain seq x y z
N VAL A 1 -24.11 19.80 -5.09
CA VAL A 1 -23.74 20.73 -6.19
C VAL A 1 -22.57 20.19 -6.99
N GLN A 2 -21.42 19.88 -6.37
CA GLN A 2 -20.19 19.46 -7.08
C GLN A 2 -20.26 18.07 -7.75
N MET A 3 -20.89 17.08 -7.10
CA MET A 3 -21.14 15.78 -7.75
C MET A 3 -22.09 15.88 -8.95
N LYS A 4 -23.08 16.79 -8.88
CA LYS A 4 -23.97 17.05 -10.03
C LYS A 4 -23.19 17.65 -11.19
N PHE A 5 -22.31 18.62 -10.91
CA PHE A 5 -21.43 19.21 -11.92
C PHE A 5 -20.48 18.17 -12.55
N LEU A 6 -19.85 17.29 -11.77
CA LEU A 6 -18.99 16.23 -12.32
C LEU A 6 -19.77 15.34 -13.29
N VAL A 7 -20.94 14.85 -12.87
CA VAL A 7 -21.80 14.00 -13.71
C VAL A 7 -22.27 14.74 -14.96
N GLU A 8 -22.64 16.02 -14.85
CA GLU A 8 -23.02 16.86 -15.99
C GLU A 8 -21.88 17.04 -16.99
N GLN A 9 -20.65 17.29 -16.53
CA GLN A 9 -19.50 17.43 -17.42
C GLN A 9 -19.13 16.10 -18.08
N MET A 10 -19.09 15.01 -17.32
CA MET A 10 -18.72 13.71 -17.88
C MET A 10 -19.73 13.22 -18.92
N ARG A 11 -21.03 13.58 -18.80
CA ARG A 11 -22.07 13.24 -19.79
C ARG A 11 -21.93 13.96 -21.14
N ARG A 12 -21.04 14.94 -21.27
CA ARG A 12 -20.85 15.64 -22.54
C ARG A 12 -20.23 14.69 -23.58
N PRO A 13 -20.59 14.78 -24.88
CA PRO A 13 -20.09 13.87 -25.91
C PRO A 13 -18.55 13.83 -25.99
N ASP A 14 -17.90 14.98 -25.86
CA ASP A 14 -16.44 15.09 -25.90
C ASP A 14 -15.75 14.32 -24.77
N TYR A 15 -16.35 14.27 -23.57
CA TYR A 15 -15.84 13.49 -22.45
C TYR A 15 -16.12 11.99 -22.60
N MET A 16 -17.32 11.63 -23.06
CA MET A 16 -17.70 10.23 -23.28
C MET A 16 -16.83 9.58 -24.36
N ASP A 17 -16.53 10.30 -25.44
CA ASP A 17 -15.67 9.81 -26.52
C ASP A 17 -14.21 9.67 -26.06
N ALA A 18 -13.72 10.60 -25.23
CA ALA A 18 -12.33 10.60 -24.78
C ALA A 18 -12.04 9.64 -23.63
N LEU A 19 -13.02 9.37 -22.76
CA LEU A 19 -12.84 8.59 -21.53
C LEU A 19 -13.41 7.17 -21.62
N GLN A 20 -13.70 6.65 -22.81
CA GLN A 20 -14.21 5.28 -22.99
C GLN A 20 -13.45 4.56 -24.09
N SER A 21 -13.50 3.23 -24.06
CA SER A 21 -12.93 2.35 -25.09
C SER A 21 -11.43 2.59 -25.35
N PHE A 22 -10.66 2.72 -24.28
CA PHE A 22 -9.21 2.89 -24.35
C PHE A 22 -8.49 1.93 -23.41
N THR A 23 -7.19 1.73 -23.66
CA THR A 23 -6.35 0.84 -22.85
C THR A 23 -5.93 1.53 -21.55
N SER A 24 -6.01 0.81 -20.43
CA SER A 24 -5.60 1.36 -19.13
C SER A 24 -4.10 1.68 -19.11
N PRO A 25 -3.69 2.92 -18.75
CA PRO A 25 -2.28 3.25 -18.61
C PRO A 25 -1.58 2.49 -17.47
N LEU A 26 -2.33 2.05 -16.46
CA LEU A 26 -1.80 1.29 -15.32
C LEU A 26 -1.47 -0.15 -15.68
N ASN A 27 -2.23 -0.75 -16.61
CA ASN A 27 -2.00 -2.11 -17.09
C ASN A 27 -2.51 -2.25 -18.53
N PRO A 28 -1.63 -2.38 -19.54
CA PRO A 28 -2.03 -2.43 -20.94
C PRO A 28 -2.80 -3.69 -21.33
N ALA A 29 -2.83 -4.72 -20.48
CA ALA A 29 -3.68 -5.88 -20.68
C ALA A 29 -5.17 -5.59 -20.41
N HIS A 30 -5.50 -4.47 -19.77
CA HIS A 30 -6.87 -4.12 -19.41
C HIS A 30 -7.44 -3.05 -20.36
N GLN A 31 -8.57 -3.36 -20.99
CA GLN A 31 -9.37 -2.38 -21.72
C GLN A 31 -10.39 -1.72 -20.79
N LEU A 32 -10.54 -0.40 -20.90
CA LEU A 32 -11.54 0.39 -20.19
C LEU A 32 -12.70 0.63 -21.14
N GLY A 33 -13.85 -0.01 -20.85
CA GLY A 33 -15.06 0.03 -21.67
C GLY A 33 -15.89 1.30 -21.43
N ASN A 34 -17.21 1.14 -21.32
CA ASN A 34 -18.09 2.26 -21.02
C ASN A 34 -17.90 2.73 -19.58
N LEU A 35 -18.01 4.03 -19.36
CA LEU A 35 -17.86 4.62 -18.05
C LEU A 35 -19.14 4.40 -17.22
N ARG A 36 -18.99 3.82 -16.03
CA ARG A 36 -20.06 3.63 -15.05
C ARG A 36 -20.25 4.90 -14.23
N LEU A 37 -20.92 5.89 -14.83
CA LEU A 37 -21.11 7.23 -14.25
C LEU A 37 -21.72 7.22 -12.84
N GLU A 38 -22.61 6.28 -12.55
CA GLU A 38 -23.28 6.16 -11.26
C GLU A 38 -22.31 5.73 -10.13
N GLU A 39 -21.23 5.05 -10.49
CA GLU A 39 -20.19 4.57 -9.56
C GLU A 39 -19.00 5.55 -9.46
N CYS A 40 -18.92 6.52 -10.37
CA CYS A 40 -17.89 7.56 -10.37
C CYS A 40 -18.14 8.60 -9.27
N ARG A 41 -17.08 9.03 -8.57
CA ARG A 41 -17.21 10.01 -7.47
C ARG A 41 -15.97 10.86 -7.26
N MET A 42 -16.17 12.08 -6.77
CA MET A 42 -15.10 12.91 -6.23
C MET A 42 -14.87 12.54 -4.76
N MET A 43 -13.64 12.18 -4.40
CA MET A 43 -13.27 11.85 -3.03
C MET A 43 -13.22 13.11 -2.15
N SER A 44 -13.46 12.94 -0.85
CA SER A 44 -13.59 14.05 0.11
C SER A 44 -12.28 14.66 0.60
N SER A 45 -11.13 14.10 0.22
CA SER A 45 -9.81 14.63 0.61
C SER A 45 -9.52 15.99 -0.04
N ALA A 46 -8.59 16.75 0.54
CA ALA A 46 -8.28 18.14 0.13
C ALA A 46 -8.03 18.33 -1.37
N LYS A 47 -7.30 17.41 -1.99
CA LYS A 47 -6.94 17.45 -3.43
C LYS A 47 -8.02 16.90 -4.37
N ARG A 48 -9.15 16.44 -3.81
CA ARG A 48 -10.33 15.94 -4.53
C ARG A 48 -10.02 14.96 -5.68
N PRO A 49 -9.34 13.83 -5.40
CA PRO A 49 -9.15 12.77 -6.40
C PRO A 49 -10.48 12.31 -7.00
N LEU A 50 -10.45 11.93 -8.27
CA LEU A 50 -11.59 11.34 -8.95
C LEU A 50 -11.50 9.82 -8.88
N TRP A 51 -12.53 9.19 -8.33
CA TRP A 51 -12.75 7.75 -8.44
C TRP A 51 -13.55 7.50 -9.72
N LEU A 52 -12.92 6.82 -10.67
CA LEU A 52 -13.47 6.53 -11.98
C LEU A 52 -13.66 5.02 -12.12
N ASN A 53 -14.76 4.62 -12.76
CA ASN A 53 -15.17 3.23 -12.87
C ASN A 53 -15.66 2.95 -14.29
N TRP A 54 -15.12 1.91 -14.91
CA TRP A 54 -15.43 1.48 -16.27
C TRP A 54 -15.91 0.04 -16.27
N GLU A 55 -16.78 -0.31 -17.22
CA GLU A 55 -17.03 -1.68 -17.60
C GLU A 55 -15.75 -2.36 -18.11
N ASN A 56 -15.60 -3.64 -17.81
CA ASN A 56 -14.62 -4.49 -18.48
C ASN A 56 -15.27 -5.05 -19.77
N PRO A 57 -14.82 -4.64 -20.97
CA PRO A 57 -15.42 -5.07 -22.22
C PRO A 57 -15.05 -6.51 -22.61
N ASP A 58 -14.18 -7.19 -21.84
CA ASP A 58 -13.80 -8.57 -22.09
C ASP A 58 -15.02 -9.51 -22.03
N MET A 59 -15.12 -10.43 -23.00
CA MET A 59 -16.23 -11.38 -23.09
C MET A 59 -16.33 -12.30 -21.86
N MET A 60 -15.20 -12.58 -21.21
CA MET A 60 -15.06 -13.40 -20.01
C MET A 60 -14.91 -12.54 -18.74
N SER A 61 -15.30 -11.26 -18.79
CA SER A 61 -15.22 -10.35 -17.64
C SER A 61 -15.89 -10.89 -16.37
N GLU A 62 -16.97 -11.66 -16.52
CA GLU A 62 -17.66 -12.38 -15.44
C GLU A 62 -16.77 -13.38 -14.67
N LEU A 63 -15.74 -13.92 -15.32
CA LEU A 63 -14.80 -14.87 -14.71
C LEU A 63 -13.59 -14.19 -14.05
N LEU A 64 -13.40 -12.88 -14.30
CA LEU A 64 -12.26 -12.10 -13.79
C LEU A 64 -12.75 -10.96 -12.91
N PHE A 65 -13.24 -9.88 -13.55
CA PHE A 65 -13.84 -8.71 -12.94
C PHE A 65 -14.68 -7.98 -13.98
N GLN A 66 -15.89 -7.58 -13.61
CA GLN A 66 -16.83 -6.89 -14.50
C GLN A 66 -16.52 -5.40 -14.70
N ASN A 67 -15.69 -4.82 -13.84
CA ASN A 67 -15.38 -3.40 -13.84
C ASN A 67 -13.92 -3.11 -13.50
N ASN A 68 -13.42 -1.98 -13.99
CA ASN A 68 -12.11 -1.41 -13.70
C ASN A 68 -12.29 -0.12 -12.91
N GLU A 69 -11.59 -0.01 -11.78
CA GLU A 69 -11.66 1.16 -10.90
C GLU A 69 -10.28 1.81 -10.81
N ILE A 70 -10.21 3.11 -11.09
CA ILE A 70 -8.97 3.89 -11.06
C ILE A 70 -9.22 5.20 -10.31
N ILE A 71 -8.30 5.55 -9.43
CA ILE A 71 -8.25 6.88 -8.81
C ILE A 71 -7.34 7.77 -9.65
N PHE A 72 -7.91 8.82 -10.22
CA PHE A 72 -7.16 9.92 -10.84
C PHE A 72 -6.86 10.99 -9.80
N LYS A 73 -5.59 11.37 -9.69
CA LYS A 73 -5.10 12.43 -8.80
C LYS A 73 -4.50 13.56 -9.63
N ASN A 74 -4.83 14.79 -9.22
CA ASN A 74 -4.25 16.01 -9.73
C ASN A 74 -3.88 16.92 -8.56
N GLY A 75 -2.64 17.41 -8.55
CA GLY A 75 -2.05 18.25 -7.52
C GLY A 75 -1.30 17.49 -6.43
N ASP A 76 -1.05 16.19 -6.63
CA ASP A 76 -0.19 15.34 -5.80
C ASP A 76 0.88 14.70 -6.69
N ASP A 77 2.15 14.77 -6.26
CA ASP A 77 3.25 14.08 -6.93
C ASP A 77 3.25 12.59 -6.54
N LEU A 78 3.05 11.69 -7.51
CA LEU A 78 2.99 10.25 -7.29
C LEU A 78 4.32 9.52 -7.56
N ARG A 79 5.42 10.25 -7.87
CA ARG A 79 6.72 9.62 -8.13
C ARG A 79 7.23 8.82 -6.93
N GLN A 80 7.00 9.33 -5.72
CA GLN A 80 7.28 8.64 -4.46
C GLN A 80 6.48 7.33 -4.33
N ASP A 81 5.17 7.38 -4.53
CA ASP A 81 4.30 6.21 -4.44
C ASP A 81 4.70 5.14 -5.46
N MET A 82 5.02 5.56 -6.69
CA MET A 82 5.51 4.65 -7.73
C MET A 82 6.79 3.93 -7.33
N LEU A 83 7.82 4.67 -6.89
CA LEU A 83 9.10 4.09 -6.47
C LEU A 83 8.87 3.14 -5.29
N THR A 84 8.07 3.55 -4.32
CA THR A 84 7.68 2.75 -3.15
C THR A 84 7.07 1.41 -3.56
N LEU A 85 6.06 1.43 -4.42
CA LEU A 85 5.36 0.22 -4.86
C LEU A 85 6.27 -0.67 -5.69
N GLN A 86 7.20 -0.10 -6.47
CA GLN A 86 8.22 -0.86 -7.19
C GLN A 86 9.18 -1.56 -6.23
N ILE A 87 9.66 -0.87 -5.18
CA ILE A 87 10.51 -1.49 -4.16
C ILE A 87 9.78 -2.63 -3.45
N ILE A 88 8.49 -2.46 -3.12
CA ILE A 88 7.68 -3.53 -2.50
C ILE A 88 7.55 -4.75 -3.43
N ARG A 89 7.37 -4.57 -4.75
CA ARG A 89 7.38 -5.70 -5.72
C ARG A 89 8.71 -6.45 -5.73
N ILE A 90 9.83 -5.72 -5.64
CA ILE A 90 11.15 -6.32 -5.59
C ILE A 90 11.35 -7.10 -4.28
N MET A 91 10.93 -6.54 -3.15
CA MET A 91 10.94 -7.23 -1.86
C MET A 91 10.12 -8.52 -1.89
N GLU A 92 8.90 -8.46 -2.44
CA GLU A 92 8.04 -9.63 -2.62
C GLU A 92 8.72 -10.71 -3.47
N SER A 93 9.34 -10.35 -4.59
CA SER A 93 10.06 -11.29 -5.43
C SER A 93 11.23 -11.95 -4.70
N ILE A 94 12.00 -11.19 -3.91
CA ILE A 94 13.09 -11.74 -3.08
C ILE A 94 12.55 -12.75 -2.07
N TRP A 95 11.48 -12.39 -1.35
CA TRP A 95 10.88 -13.26 -0.34
C TRP A 95 10.33 -14.56 -0.97
N GLN A 96 9.62 -14.46 -2.09
CA GLN A 96 9.09 -15.61 -2.82
C GLN A 96 10.21 -16.55 -3.29
N ASN A 97 11.32 -16.00 -3.80
CA ASN A 97 12.49 -16.79 -4.23
C ASN A 97 13.17 -17.53 -3.06
N GLN A 98 13.00 -17.05 -1.83
CA GLN A 98 13.47 -17.72 -0.61
C GLN A 98 12.40 -18.63 0.04
N GLY A 99 11.29 -18.88 -0.66
CA GLY A 99 10.19 -19.71 -0.15
C GLY A 99 9.33 -19.01 0.90
N LEU A 100 9.44 -17.69 1.06
CA LEU A 100 8.67 -16.89 1.99
C LEU A 100 7.56 -16.13 1.26
N ASP A 101 6.37 -16.72 1.23
CA ASP A 101 5.17 -16.08 0.69
C ASP A 101 4.51 -15.17 1.75
N LEU A 102 4.75 -13.86 1.63
CA LEU A 102 4.19 -12.82 2.50
C LEU A 102 2.92 -12.18 1.96
N ARG A 103 2.41 -12.59 0.79
CA ARG A 103 1.12 -12.09 0.24
C ARG A 103 1.05 -10.55 0.18
N MET A 104 2.07 -9.92 -0.42
CA MET A 104 2.08 -8.48 -0.59
C MET A 104 1.08 -8.06 -1.67
N LEU A 105 0.63 -6.81 -1.63
CA LEU A 105 -0.28 -6.27 -2.63
C LEU A 105 0.23 -4.90 -3.15
N PRO A 106 1.30 -4.89 -3.96
CA PRO A 106 1.81 -3.68 -4.56
C PRO A 106 0.96 -3.26 -5.77
N TYR A 107 -0.15 -2.59 -5.50
CA TYR A 107 -1.10 -2.09 -6.51
C TYR A 107 -0.44 -1.14 -7.54
N GLY A 108 -1.10 -0.97 -8.70
CA GLY A 108 -0.67 -0.06 -9.75
C GLY A 108 -0.68 1.41 -9.31
N CYS A 109 0.42 2.11 -9.57
CA CYS A 109 0.51 3.56 -9.43
C CYS A 109 1.37 4.08 -10.59
N LEU A 110 0.93 5.15 -11.23
CA LEU A 110 1.60 5.75 -12.38
C LEU A 110 1.43 7.27 -12.37
N SER A 111 2.56 7.99 -12.32
CA SER A 111 2.65 9.41 -12.62
C SER A 111 2.62 9.57 -14.14
N ILE A 112 1.71 10.40 -14.63
CA ILE A 112 1.48 10.64 -16.07
C ILE A 112 1.78 12.08 -16.49
N GLY A 113 2.17 12.93 -15.54
CA GLY A 113 2.49 14.33 -15.75
C GLY A 113 2.91 15.02 -14.46
N ASP A 114 3.13 16.33 -14.52
CA ASP A 114 3.50 17.14 -13.36
C ASP A 114 2.38 17.13 -12.31
N CYS A 115 2.65 16.50 -11.16
CA CYS A 115 1.70 16.31 -10.06
C CYS A 115 0.35 15.70 -10.49
N VAL A 116 0.36 14.86 -11.54
CA VAL A 116 -0.82 14.15 -12.04
C VAL A 116 -0.52 12.67 -12.20
N GLY A 117 -1.45 11.83 -11.78
CA GLY A 117 -1.27 10.38 -11.85
C GLY A 117 -2.51 9.56 -11.59
N LEU A 118 -2.34 8.25 -11.73
CA LEU A 118 -3.35 7.22 -11.62
C LEU A 118 -2.95 6.22 -10.55
N ILE A 119 -3.94 5.74 -9.78
CA ILE A 119 -3.77 4.70 -8.78
C ILE A 119 -4.83 3.63 -9.02
N GLU A 120 -4.41 2.38 -9.09
CA GLU A 120 -5.30 1.23 -9.17
C GLU A 120 -6.10 1.09 -7.87
N VAL A 121 -7.40 0.89 -8.00
CA VAL A 121 -8.24 0.56 -6.85
C VAL A 121 -8.16 -0.93 -6.56
N VAL A 122 -7.76 -1.27 -5.34
CA VAL A 122 -7.81 -2.63 -4.83
C VAL A 122 -9.27 -3.00 -4.53
N ARG A 123 -9.83 -3.91 -5.32
CA ARG A 123 -11.21 -4.38 -5.17
C ARG A 123 -11.46 -5.04 -3.81
N ASN A 124 -12.69 -4.96 -3.31
CA ASN A 124 -13.12 -5.54 -2.03
C ASN A 124 -12.29 -5.10 -0.80
N SER A 125 -11.66 -3.93 -0.87
CA SER A 125 -10.83 -3.39 0.21
C SER A 125 -11.58 -2.35 1.06
N HIS A 126 -11.20 -2.26 2.32
CA HIS A 126 -11.66 -1.23 3.26
C HIS A 126 -10.50 -0.73 4.09
N THR A 127 -10.49 0.56 4.40
CA THR A 127 -9.53 1.09 5.38
C THR A 127 -9.87 0.59 6.79
N ILE A 128 -8.86 0.46 7.65
CA ILE A 128 -9.08 0.09 9.06
C ILE A 128 -10.08 1.05 9.73
N MET A 129 -9.99 2.35 9.40
CA MET A 129 -10.93 3.36 9.87
C MET A 129 -12.37 3.09 9.40
N GLN A 130 -12.59 2.67 8.15
CA GLN A 130 -13.92 2.29 7.66
C GLN A 130 -14.48 1.08 8.39
N ILE A 131 -13.63 0.11 8.77
CA ILE A 131 -14.03 -1.07 9.52
C ILE A 131 -14.42 -0.69 10.96
N GLN A 132 -13.62 0.15 11.63
CA GLN A 132 -13.88 0.63 12.99
C GLN A 132 -15.12 1.53 13.06
N CYS A 133 -15.31 2.40 12.06
CA CYS A 133 -16.44 3.33 12.01
C CYS A 133 -17.75 2.74 11.48
N LYS A 134 -17.87 1.41 11.30
CA LYS A 134 -19.13 0.79 10.83
C LYS A 134 -20.35 1.10 11.74
N GLY A 135 -20.15 1.56 12.97
CA GLY A 135 -21.20 2.04 13.89
C GLY A 135 -21.55 3.53 13.81
N GLY A 136 -21.07 4.27 12.80
CA GLY A 136 -21.30 5.72 12.67
C GLY A 136 -20.52 6.57 13.70
N LEU A 137 -21.00 7.78 14.01
CA LEU A 137 -20.33 8.74 14.91
C LEU A 137 -19.95 8.14 16.28
N LYS A 138 -20.72 7.17 16.79
CA LYS A 138 -20.46 6.47 18.06
C LYS A 138 -19.31 5.46 17.97
N GLY A 139 -19.09 4.84 16.81
CA GLY A 139 -17.98 3.91 16.56
C GLY A 139 -16.63 4.63 16.36
N ALA A 140 -16.64 5.86 15.84
CA ALA A 140 -15.42 6.67 15.68
C ALA A 140 -14.79 7.11 17.01
N LEU A 141 -15.59 7.22 18.08
CA LEU A 141 -15.15 7.63 19.42
C LEU A 141 -14.72 6.44 20.30
N GLN A 142 -15.15 5.23 19.96
CA GLN A 142 -14.76 3.99 20.65
C GLN A 142 -13.91 3.15 19.71
N PHE A 143 -12.59 3.36 19.75
CA PHE A 143 -11.66 2.46 19.10
C PHE A 143 -11.74 1.07 19.74
N ASN A 144 -12.53 0.19 19.13
CA ASN A 144 -12.64 -1.19 19.57
C ASN A 144 -11.49 -2.00 18.93
N SER A 145 -10.52 -2.41 19.74
CA SER A 145 -9.39 -3.25 19.33
C SER A 145 -9.81 -4.57 18.67
N HIS A 146 -11.03 -5.06 18.96
CA HIS A 146 -11.56 -6.31 18.41
C HIS A 146 -12.37 -6.11 17.12
N ALA A 147 -12.62 -4.87 16.68
CA ALA A 147 -13.46 -4.60 15.51
C ALA A 147 -12.92 -5.22 14.22
N LEU A 148 -11.60 -5.19 14.02
CA LEU A 148 -10.96 -5.79 12.85
C LEU A 148 -11.09 -7.31 12.85
N HIS A 149 -10.81 -7.94 13.99
CA HIS A 149 -10.92 -9.39 14.15
C HIS A 149 -12.38 -9.85 13.95
N GLN A 150 -13.35 -9.14 14.52
CA GLN A 150 -14.77 -9.44 14.32
C GLN A 150 -15.19 -9.26 12.86
N TRP A 151 -14.74 -8.19 12.20
CA TRP A 151 -15.00 -7.99 10.78
C TRP A 151 -14.46 -9.13 9.90
N LEU A 152 -13.24 -9.60 10.19
CA LEU A 152 -12.66 -10.76 9.50
C LEU A 152 -13.48 -12.03 9.73
N LYS A 153 -13.92 -12.26 10.96
CA LYS A 153 -14.76 -13.41 11.34
C LYS A 153 -16.15 -13.39 10.70
N ASP A 154 -16.75 -12.21 10.57
CA ASP A 154 -18.07 -12.06 9.94
C ASP A 154 -17.99 -12.29 8.42
N LYS A 155 -16.87 -11.87 7.81
CA LYS A 155 -16.62 -12.02 6.37
C LYS A 155 -16.15 -13.42 5.95
N ASN A 156 -15.50 -14.15 6.84
CA ASN A 156 -14.89 -15.44 6.55
C ASN A 156 -15.37 -16.47 7.59
N LYS A 157 -16.25 -17.38 7.19
CA LYS A 157 -16.86 -18.38 8.07
C LYS A 157 -16.22 -19.76 7.87
N GLY A 158 -16.17 -20.57 8.93
CA GLY A 158 -15.60 -21.92 8.88
C GLY A 158 -14.11 -21.90 8.53
N GLU A 159 -13.66 -22.84 7.71
CA GLU A 159 -12.24 -22.98 7.31
C GLU A 159 -11.66 -21.74 6.58
N MET A 160 -12.52 -20.92 5.97
CA MET A 160 -12.09 -19.66 5.34
C MET A 160 -11.57 -18.65 6.37
N TYR A 161 -12.01 -18.75 7.63
CA TYR A 161 -11.55 -17.88 8.70
C TYR A 161 -10.05 -18.06 8.95
N ASP A 162 -9.61 -19.31 9.10
CA ASP A 162 -8.21 -19.62 9.39
C ASP A 162 -7.30 -19.20 8.23
N GLN A 163 -7.78 -19.35 6.99
CA GLN A 163 -7.09 -18.85 5.79
C GLN A 163 -6.99 -17.32 5.78
N ALA A 164 -8.05 -16.60 6.17
CA ALA A 164 -8.05 -15.15 6.25
C ALA A 164 -7.11 -14.63 7.35
N ILE A 165 -7.03 -15.33 8.49
CA ILE A 165 -6.08 -15.02 9.56
C ILE A 165 -4.64 -15.29 9.10
N ASP A 166 -4.35 -16.44 8.46
CA ASP A 166 -3.02 -16.74 7.93
C ASP A 166 -2.58 -15.70 6.88
N LEU A 167 -3.47 -15.32 5.96
CA LEU A 167 -3.26 -14.26 4.98
C LEU A 167 -2.98 -12.90 5.64
N PHE A 168 -3.77 -12.53 6.66
CA PHE A 168 -3.56 -11.31 7.43
C PHE A 168 -2.19 -11.32 8.13
N THR A 169 -1.81 -12.42 8.78
CA THR A 169 -0.52 -12.51 9.50
C THR A 169 0.66 -12.42 8.53
N ARG A 170 0.61 -13.09 7.37
CA ARG A 170 1.66 -13.04 6.34
C ARG A 170 1.82 -11.64 5.75
N SER A 171 0.72 -11.05 5.30
CA SER A 171 0.71 -9.69 4.73
C SER A 171 1.16 -8.66 5.75
N CYS A 172 0.67 -8.75 6.99
CA CYS A 172 1.09 -7.87 8.07
C CYS A 172 2.59 -8.02 8.35
N ALA A 173 3.15 -9.24 8.36
CA ALA A 173 4.60 -9.43 8.56
C ALA A 173 5.42 -8.77 7.44
N GLY A 174 5.03 -8.95 6.18
CA GLY A 174 5.70 -8.31 5.04
C GLY A 174 5.60 -6.78 5.08
N TYR A 175 4.40 -6.24 5.33
CA TYR A 175 4.23 -4.79 5.50
C TYR A 175 4.92 -4.28 6.77
N CYS A 176 5.05 -5.03 7.86
CA CYS A 176 5.79 -4.62 9.07
C CYS A 176 7.32 -4.55 8.87
N VAL A 177 7.85 -5.34 7.93
CA VAL A 177 9.25 -5.28 7.52
C VAL A 177 9.47 -4.16 6.50
N ALA A 178 8.51 -3.95 5.59
CA ALA A 178 8.55 -2.85 4.62
C ALA A 178 8.24 -1.48 5.25
N THR A 179 7.39 -1.44 6.28
CA THR A 179 6.87 -0.25 6.98
C THR A 179 6.93 -0.54 8.49
N LYS A 180 7.45 0.36 9.34
CA LYS A 180 7.54 0.11 10.80
C LYS A 180 6.15 -0.02 11.45
N GLY A 181 5.51 -1.18 11.35
CA GLY A 181 4.16 -1.42 11.85
C GLY A 181 4.14 -1.68 13.36
N THR A 182 3.16 -1.10 14.05
CA THR A 182 2.87 -1.31 15.48
C THR A 182 1.75 -2.34 15.62
N GLN A 183 1.94 -3.39 16.41
CA GLN A 183 0.85 -4.30 16.81
C GLN A 183 0.95 -4.63 18.30
N GLU A 184 -0.18 -4.56 19.01
CA GLU A 184 -0.31 -5.02 20.40
C GLU A 184 -0.35 -6.56 20.42
N CYS A 185 0.48 -7.24 21.22
CA CYS A 185 0.21 -8.63 21.56
C CYS A 185 0.86 -9.19 22.84
N THR A 186 0.15 -10.17 23.40
CA THR A 186 0.52 -11.13 24.45
C THR A 186 1.28 -12.32 23.86
N LYS A 187 1.98 -13.11 24.70
CA LYS A 187 2.77 -14.30 24.29
C LYS A 187 1.88 -15.44 23.77
N THR A 188 1.56 -15.44 22.47
CA THR A 188 0.87 -16.54 21.79
C THR A 188 1.76 -17.20 20.75
N ARG A 189 1.50 -18.48 20.43
CA ARG A 189 2.26 -19.24 19.41
C ARG A 189 2.13 -18.60 18.03
N GLU A 190 0.98 -18.00 17.76
CA GLU A 190 0.69 -17.26 16.53
C GLU A 190 1.57 -16.01 16.42
N PHE A 191 1.81 -15.33 17.54
CA PHE A 191 2.70 -14.17 17.58
C PHE A 191 4.17 -14.56 17.39
N GLU A 192 4.62 -15.67 17.99
CA GLU A 192 5.98 -16.20 17.76
C GLU A 192 6.19 -16.52 16.27
N ARG A 193 5.21 -17.15 15.62
CA ARG A 193 5.23 -17.41 14.18
C ARG A 193 5.29 -16.13 13.36
N PHE A 194 4.52 -15.10 13.73
CA PHE A 194 4.57 -13.78 13.10
C PHE A 194 5.97 -13.16 13.22
N GLN A 195 6.54 -13.18 14.42
CA GLN A 195 7.89 -12.66 14.68
C GLN A 195 8.93 -13.39 13.82
N GLU A 196 8.86 -14.72 13.75
CA GLU A 196 9.75 -15.53 12.91
C GLU A 196 9.67 -15.14 11.43
N MET A 197 8.46 -14.90 10.89
CA MET A 197 8.27 -14.42 9.52
C MET A 197 8.91 -13.04 9.31
N CYS A 198 8.73 -12.12 10.25
CA CYS A 198 9.37 -10.80 10.21
C CYS A 198 10.90 -10.89 10.21
N TYR A 199 11.49 -11.79 11.00
CA TYR A 199 12.95 -11.99 11.05
C TYR A 199 13.49 -12.53 9.74
N LYS A 200 12.85 -13.58 9.20
CA LYS A 200 13.21 -14.19 7.91
C LYS A 200 13.11 -13.16 6.78
N ALA A 201 12.03 -12.39 6.75
CA ALA A 201 11.82 -11.34 5.77
C ALA A 201 12.88 -10.22 5.87
N TYR A 202 13.19 -9.75 7.08
CA TYR A 202 14.23 -8.73 7.30
C TYR A 202 15.60 -9.19 6.80
N LEU A 203 16.01 -10.42 7.17
CA LEU A 203 17.30 -10.98 6.74
C LEU A 203 17.38 -11.16 5.23
N ALA A 204 16.29 -11.62 4.59
CA ALA A 204 16.21 -11.76 3.14
C ALA A 204 16.49 -10.42 2.43
N ILE A 205 15.88 -9.32 2.91
CA ILE A 205 16.11 -7.98 2.37
C ILE A 205 17.55 -7.53 2.63
N ARG A 206 18.05 -7.76 3.85
CA ARG A 206 19.42 -7.38 4.24
C ARG A 206 20.48 -8.05 3.35
N GLN A 207 20.31 -9.32 3.00
CA GLN A 207 21.20 -10.04 2.08
C GLN A 207 21.26 -9.42 0.69
N HIS A 208 20.21 -8.69 0.28
CA HIS A 208 20.09 -8.03 -1.01
C HIS A 208 20.27 -6.51 -0.92
N ALA A 209 20.83 -5.98 0.18
CA ALA A 209 20.92 -4.54 0.42
C ALA A 209 21.59 -3.75 -0.72
N ASN A 210 22.61 -4.31 -1.36
CA ASN A 210 23.32 -3.66 -2.48
C ASN A 210 22.39 -3.39 -3.68
N LEU A 211 21.41 -4.27 -3.94
CA LEU A 211 20.41 -4.05 -4.97
C LEU A 211 19.60 -2.78 -4.67
N PHE A 212 19.08 -2.68 -3.44
CA PHE A 212 18.31 -1.51 -3.02
C PHE A 212 19.15 -0.23 -3.06
N ILE A 213 20.37 -0.26 -2.52
CA ILE A 213 21.29 0.89 -2.55
C ILE A 213 21.53 1.36 -3.99
N ASN A 214 21.77 0.45 -4.93
CA ASN A 214 21.99 0.79 -6.33
C ASN A 214 20.72 1.35 -7.00
N LEU A 215 19.55 0.77 -6.73
CA LEU A 215 18.27 1.27 -7.24
C LEU A 215 17.99 2.69 -6.76
N PHE A 216 18.13 2.96 -5.46
CA PHE A 216 17.95 4.30 -4.91
C PHE A 216 19.03 5.28 -5.42
N SER A 217 20.27 4.83 -5.61
CA SER A 217 21.34 5.65 -6.20
C SER A 217 21.02 6.12 -7.62
N MET A 218 20.43 5.25 -8.44
CA MET A 218 20.01 5.62 -9.80
C MET A 218 18.84 6.63 -9.79
N MET A 219 18.08 6.71 -8.71
CA MET A 219 16.93 7.60 -8.59
C MET A 219 17.26 9.02 -8.09
N LEU A 220 18.50 9.29 -7.65
CA LEU A 220 18.91 10.62 -7.16
C LEU A 220 18.68 11.74 -8.20
N GLY A 221 18.83 11.44 -9.48
CA GLY A 221 18.63 12.41 -10.58
C GLY A 221 17.17 12.66 -10.94
N SER A 222 16.21 12.02 -10.28
CA SER A 222 14.78 12.09 -10.65
C SER A 222 14.07 13.36 -10.16
N GLY A 223 14.75 14.20 -9.36
CA GLY A 223 14.18 15.45 -8.83
C GLY A 223 13.05 15.22 -7.83
N MET A 224 13.08 14.11 -7.09
CA MET A 224 12.20 13.91 -5.93
C MET A 224 12.79 14.67 -4.74
N PRO A 225 12.01 15.49 -4.02
CA PRO A 225 12.52 16.36 -2.96
C PRO A 225 13.16 15.59 -1.81
N GLU A 226 12.82 14.32 -1.64
CA GLU A 226 13.21 13.52 -0.49
C GLU A 226 14.24 12.43 -0.83
N LEU A 227 14.74 12.43 -2.06
CA LEU A 227 15.83 11.57 -2.50
C LEU A 227 16.77 12.40 -3.39
N GLN A 228 17.63 13.19 -2.74
CA GLN A 228 18.48 14.18 -3.42
C GLN A 228 19.97 13.88 -3.25
N SER A 229 20.34 13.14 -2.21
CA SER A 229 21.72 12.95 -1.82
C SER A 229 22.04 11.51 -1.42
N PHE A 230 23.34 11.20 -1.37
CA PHE A 230 23.80 9.91 -0.82
C PHE A 230 23.53 9.77 0.68
N ASP A 231 23.27 10.87 1.40
CA ASP A 231 22.89 10.83 2.82
C ASP A 231 21.50 10.20 2.99
N ASP A 232 20.59 10.42 2.04
CA ASP A 232 19.27 9.79 2.00
C ASP A 232 19.38 8.26 1.83
N ILE A 233 20.41 7.80 1.12
CA ILE A 233 20.73 6.38 0.90
C ILE A 233 21.44 5.77 2.12
N ALA A 234 22.22 6.56 2.86
CA ALA A 234 22.87 6.11 4.08
C ALA A 234 21.86 5.64 5.13
N TYR A 235 20.64 6.17 5.09
CA TYR A 235 19.53 5.68 5.90
C TYR A 235 19.23 4.20 5.67
N ILE A 236 19.22 3.72 4.42
CA ILE A 236 19.00 2.29 4.10
C ILE A 236 20.08 1.43 4.76
N ARG A 237 21.33 1.89 4.75
CA ARG A 237 22.46 1.17 5.38
C ARG A 237 22.29 1.06 6.89
N LYS A 238 21.82 2.13 7.53
CA LYS A 238 21.53 2.18 8.97
C LYS A 238 20.34 1.29 9.34
N THR A 239 19.25 1.39 8.58
CA THR A 239 18.02 0.61 8.69
C THR A 239 18.31 -0.90 8.56
N LEU A 240 19.09 -1.29 7.57
CA LEU A 240 19.48 -2.71 7.40
C LEU A 240 20.67 -3.14 8.28
N ALA A 241 21.15 -2.27 9.17
CA ALA A 241 22.28 -2.55 10.07
C ALA A 241 23.45 -3.22 9.35
N LEU A 242 23.88 -2.63 8.21
CA LEU A 242 24.89 -3.23 7.34
C LEU A 242 26.31 -3.19 7.92
N ASP A 243 26.53 -2.32 8.90
CA ASP A 243 27.77 -2.23 9.69
C ASP A 243 27.87 -3.30 10.79
N LYS A 244 26.78 -4.03 11.05
CA LYS A 244 26.68 -5.03 12.11
C LYS A 244 26.79 -6.46 11.56
N SER A 245 27.11 -7.41 12.43
CA SER A 245 26.93 -8.83 12.12
C SER A 245 25.45 -9.16 11.92
N GLU A 246 25.15 -10.33 11.34
CA GLU A 246 23.76 -10.78 11.15
C GLU A 246 23.00 -10.90 12.48
N GLN A 247 23.64 -11.44 13.51
CA GLN A 247 23.04 -11.57 14.84
C GLN A 247 22.75 -10.21 15.48
N GLU A 248 23.69 -9.28 15.42
CA GLU A 248 23.48 -7.93 15.98
C GLU A 248 22.42 -7.14 15.18
N ALA A 249 22.31 -7.38 13.88
CA ALA A 249 21.26 -6.79 13.04
C ALA A 249 19.87 -7.33 13.42
N LEU A 250 19.77 -8.64 13.71
CA LEU A 250 18.55 -9.24 14.26
C LEU A 250 18.19 -8.65 15.62
N ASP A 251 19.14 -8.56 16.54
CA ASP A 251 18.91 -7.99 17.87
C ASP A 251 18.44 -6.53 17.77
N TYR A 252 19.04 -5.77 16.85
CA TYR A 252 18.61 -4.41 16.53
C TYR A 252 17.18 -4.36 16.01
N PHE A 253 16.83 -5.21 15.05
CA PHE A 253 15.47 -5.29 14.49
C PHE A 253 14.44 -5.73 15.53
N MET A 254 14.76 -6.74 16.35
CA MET A 254 13.92 -7.19 17.46
C MET A 254 13.64 -6.08 18.46
N LYS A 255 14.67 -5.29 18.80
CA LYS A 255 14.50 -4.11 19.66
C LYS A 255 13.55 -3.09 19.02
N GLN A 256 13.70 -2.80 17.72
CA GLN A 256 12.79 -1.87 17.03
C GLN A 256 11.34 -2.35 17.02
N MET A 257 11.12 -3.66 16.83
CA MET A 257 9.78 -4.27 16.86
C MET A 257 9.18 -4.21 18.27
N ASN A 258 9.97 -4.50 19.31
CA ASN A 258 9.54 -4.42 20.70
C ASN A 258 9.30 -2.97 21.15
N ASP A 259 10.11 -2.01 20.71
CA ASP A 259 9.92 -0.59 21.02
C ASP A 259 8.64 -0.06 20.34
N ALA A 260 8.36 -0.51 19.12
CA ALA A 260 7.10 -0.21 18.42
C ALA A 260 5.86 -0.75 19.15
N HIS A 261 6.02 -1.81 19.96
CA HIS A 261 4.95 -2.35 20.79
C HIS A 261 4.64 -1.47 22.02
N HIS A 262 5.66 -0.87 22.65
CA HIS A 262 5.49 -0.07 23.88
C HIS A 262 5.17 1.41 23.63
N GLY A 263 5.41 1.91 22.40
CA GLY A 263 5.06 3.26 21.97
C GLY A 263 3.59 3.35 21.52
N GLY A 264 2.69 3.70 22.44
CA GLY A 264 1.25 3.77 22.17
C GLY A 264 0.85 4.64 20.96
N TRP A 265 -0.05 4.11 20.14
CA TRP A 265 -1.11 4.73 19.31
C TRP A 265 -0.86 6.05 18.56
N THR A 266 0.38 6.52 18.45
CA THR A 266 0.75 7.78 17.81
C THR A 266 1.72 7.54 16.66
N THR A 267 1.13 7.49 15.45
CA THR A 267 1.70 7.88 14.16
C THR A 267 3.22 7.95 14.07
N LYS A 268 3.86 6.78 13.87
CA LYS A 268 5.20 6.65 13.28
C LYS A 268 5.27 5.40 12.40
N MET A 269 4.32 5.27 11.48
CA MET A 269 4.54 4.46 10.28
C MET A 269 5.62 5.18 9.49
N ASP A 270 6.76 4.53 9.25
CA ASP A 270 7.61 4.68 8.05
C ASP A 270 9.10 4.34 8.37
N TRP A 271 9.57 3.12 8.04
CA TRP A 271 11.00 2.72 8.17
C TRP A 271 11.76 2.75 6.85
N ILE A 272 11.06 2.74 5.72
CA ILE A 272 11.59 3.02 4.38
C ILE A 272 11.11 4.40 3.91
N PHE A 273 9.97 4.86 4.44
CA PHE A 273 9.26 6.02 3.90
C PHE A 273 9.47 7.31 4.70
N HIS A 274 10.21 7.28 5.82
CA HIS A 274 10.65 8.50 6.50
C HIS A 274 11.83 9.14 5.78
N THR A 275 12.56 8.38 4.96
CA THR A 275 13.45 8.92 3.92
C THR A 275 12.69 9.90 3.04
N ILE A 276 11.40 9.63 2.79
CA ILE A 276 10.58 10.40 1.86
C ILE A 276 9.59 11.35 2.57
N ARG A 277 9.83 11.72 3.84
CA ARG A 277 8.95 12.68 4.55
C ARG A 277 9.67 13.63 5.50
N GLN A 278 10.91 13.36 5.90
CA GLN A 278 11.57 14.15 6.95
C GLN A 278 12.29 15.44 6.52
N HIS A 279 12.32 15.80 5.24
CA HIS A 279 12.90 17.09 4.81
C HIS A 279 11.88 18.13 4.32
N ALA A 280 10.57 17.90 4.48
CA ALA A 280 9.52 18.88 4.14
C ALA A 280 9.05 19.77 5.31
N MET A 281 9.71 19.72 6.48
CA MET A 281 9.44 20.61 7.61
C MET A 281 10.72 21.14 8.27
N ASN A 282 11.54 21.82 7.48
CA ASN A 282 12.35 22.96 7.93
C ASN A 282 12.45 23.97 6.80
#